data_AF-A0A172QAD2-F1
#
_entry.id   AF-A0A172QAD2-F1
#
_cell.length_a   1.000
_cell.length_b   1.000
_cell.length_c   1.000
_cell.angle_alpha   90.00
_cell.angle_beta   90.00
_cell.angle_gamma   90.00
#
_symmetry.space_group_name_H-M   'P 1'
#
loop_
_entity.id
_entity.type
_entity.pdbx_description
1 polymer ?
#
loop_
_entity_poly.entity_id
_entity_poly.type
_entity_poly.pdbx_seq_one_letter_code
_entity_poly.pdbx_strand_id
1 'polypeptide(L)'
;MAIEKVNQLYKHGFRLYEEQIATYIKENYSGISKIEFSPIFVDGDGRFTMRTVNVVPVIYDEEGNKAYLGRKVESVHHVTYGIGADLTLQFDSFGNEIIELVGQEGVIDVSNYDELPDKAIRKEDKGLDDNMNTLIKYNKLKNVKKSSQGSPKIDITYNLEIKKGEHWKWH
;
A
#
# COMPACT_ATOMS: atom_id res chain seq x y z
N MET A 1 22.57 -6.45 -13.80
CA MET A 1 22.86 -5.19 -13.10
C MET A 1 21.69 -4.22 -13.12
N ALA A 2 21.16 -3.80 -14.28
CA ALA A 2 20.03 -2.86 -14.32
C ALA A 2 18.73 -3.41 -13.67
N ILE A 3 18.33 -4.64 -13.99
CA ILE A 3 17.12 -5.26 -13.41
C ILE A 3 17.25 -5.45 -11.89
N GLU A 4 18.44 -5.83 -11.42
CA GLU A 4 18.68 -6.00 -9.98
C GLU A 4 18.54 -4.69 -9.22
N LYS A 5 19.11 -3.59 -9.75
CA LYS A 5 18.96 -2.25 -9.17
C LYS A 5 17.48 -1.81 -9.13
N VAL A 6 16.73 -2.03 -10.22
CA VAL A 6 15.30 -1.71 -10.23
C VAL A 6 14.51 -2.56 -9.22
N ASN A 7 14.84 -3.84 -9.10
CA ASN A 7 14.21 -4.73 -8.12
C ASN A 7 14.54 -4.30 -6.68
N GLN A 8 15.77 -3.85 -6.41
CA GLN A 8 16.16 -3.29 -5.12
C GLN A 8 15.36 -2.03 -4.80
N LEU A 9 15.29 -1.07 -5.73
CA LEU A 9 14.47 0.14 -5.59
C LEU A 9 12.99 -0.20 -5.32
N TYR A 10 12.43 -1.18 -6.02
CA TYR A 10 11.05 -1.62 -5.77
C TYR A 10 10.89 -2.20 -4.37
N LYS A 11 11.75 -3.12 -3.96
CA LYS A 11 11.66 -3.71 -2.61
C LYS A 11 11.80 -2.65 -1.52
N HIS A 12 12.75 -1.73 -1.68
CA HIS A 12 12.98 -0.66 -0.72
C HIS A 12 11.79 0.31 -0.65
N GLY A 13 11.33 0.79 -1.81
CA GLY A 13 10.19 1.70 -1.89
C GLY A 13 8.88 1.11 -1.38
N PHE A 14 8.56 -0.12 -1.80
CA PHE A 14 7.35 -0.80 -1.34
C PHE A 14 7.43 -1.19 0.14
N ARG A 15 8.61 -1.45 0.69
CA ARG A 15 8.77 -1.66 2.14
C ARG A 15 8.23 -0.46 2.93
N LEU A 16 8.71 0.73 2.61
CA LEU A 16 8.29 1.98 3.28
C LEU A 16 6.81 2.29 3.00
N TYR A 17 6.33 2.01 1.79
CA TYR A 17 4.94 2.25 1.43
C TYR A 17 3.97 1.29 2.13
N GLU A 18 4.30 0.01 2.22
CA GLU A 18 3.54 -0.98 3.00
C GLU A 18 3.51 -0.61 4.48
N GLU A 19 4.64 -0.15 5.04
CA GLU A 19 4.71 0.37 6.41
C GLU A 19 3.81 1.59 6.61
N GLN A 20 3.75 2.52 5.66
CA GLN A 20 2.89 3.71 5.72
C GLN A 20 1.41 3.32 5.74
N ILE A 21 0.98 2.44 4.82
CA ILE A 21 -0.40 1.94 4.74
C ILE A 21 -0.76 1.21 6.02
N ALA A 22 0.09 0.28 6.48
CA ALA A 22 -0.17 -0.53 7.65
C ALA A 22 -0.24 0.32 8.92
N THR A 23 0.66 1.29 9.09
CA THR A 23 0.67 2.22 10.22
C THR A 23 -0.61 3.05 10.24
N TYR A 24 -1.00 3.63 9.09
CA TYR A 24 -2.24 4.40 9.01
C TYR A 24 -3.46 3.60 9.46
N ILE A 25 -3.64 2.39 8.93
CA ILE A 25 -4.77 1.52 9.27
C ILE A 25 -4.72 1.11 10.73
N LYS A 26 -3.55 0.69 11.22
CA LYS A 26 -3.33 0.28 12.61
C LYS A 26 -3.71 1.39 13.58
N GLU A 27 -3.38 2.64 13.29
CA GLU A 27 -3.60 3.76 14.21
C GLU A 27 -5.01 4.35 14.11
N ASN A 28 -5.65 4.24 12.95
CA ASN A 28 -6.91 4.94 12.67
C ASN A 28 -8.14 4.04 12.58
N TYR A 29 -7.98 2.72 12.62
CA TYR A 29 -9.11 1.77 12.55
C TYR A 29 -9.04 0.73 13.67
N SER A 30 -10.14 0.56 14.38
CA SER A 30 -10.36 -0.53 15.34
C SER A 30 -11.15 -1.67 14.70
N GLY A 31 -11.02 -2.88 15.25
CA GLY A 31 -11.72 -4.07 14.76
C GLY A 31 -10.96 -4.82 13.65
N ILE A 32 -9.66 -4.52 13.47
CA ILE A 32 -8.80 -5.17 12.48
C ILE A 32 -7.89 -6.17 13.18
N SER A 33 -7.87 -7.42 12.70
CA SER A 33 -7.05 -8.49 13.25
C SER A 33 -5.72 -8.65 12.51
N LYS A 34 -5.72 -8.45 11.17
CA LYS A 34 -4.53 -8.65 10.33
C LYS A 34 -4.50 -7.72 9.12
N ILE A 35 -3.30 -7.34 8.70
CA ILE A 35 -2.98 -6.78 7.38
C ILE A 35 -1.99 -7.72 6.70
N GLU A 36 -2.18 -8.01 5.41
CA GLU A 36 -1.15 -8.63 4.59
C GLU A 36 -1.06 -7.95 3.23
N PHE A 37 0.11 -8.04 2.61
CA PHE A 37 0.37 -7.49 1.29
C PHE A 37 0.58 -8.59 0.27
N SER A 38 0.09 -8.36 -0.94
CA SER A 38 0.44 -9.18 -2.10
C SER A 38 1.93 -9.05 -2.43
N PRO A 39 2.47 -9.94 -3.28
CA PRO A 39 3.71 -9.64 -4.00
C PRO A 39 3.60 -8.29 -4.74
N ILE A 40 4.73 -7.65 -4.99
CA ILE A 40 4.86 -6.51 -5.88
C ILE A 40 4.66 -6.99 -7.32
N PHE A 41 3.52 -6.66 -7.89
CA PHE A 41 3.17 -7.03 -9.26
C PHE A 41 3.69 -6.02 -10.25
N VAL A 42 4.55 -6.47 -11.17
CA VAL A 42 4.99 -5.71 -12.33
C VAL A 42 4.19 -6.19 -13.53
N ASP A 43 3.29 -5.34 -14.01
CA ASP A 43 2.47 -5.58 -15.19
C ASP A 43 2.92 -4.69 -16.35
N GLY A 44 2.64 -5.15 -17.56
CA GLY A 44 3.01 -4.50 -18.81
C GLY A 44 4.50 -4.58 -19.14
N ASP A 45 4.81 -4.37 -20.42
CA ASP A 45 6.17 -4.41 -20.94
C ASP A 45 6.76 -3.02 -21.23
N GLY A 46 5.97 -1.95 -21.02
CA GLY A 46 6.35 -0.57 -21.32
C GLY A 46 6.55 -0.28 -22.81
N ARG A 47 6.27 -1.25 -23.70
CA ARG A 47 6.38 -1.12 -25.16
C ARG A 47 5.00 -1.01 -25.80
N PHE A 48 4.15 -2.00 -25.53
CA PHE A 48 2.79 -2.07 -26.08
C PHE A 48 1.73 -1.80 -25.01
N THR A 49 2.08 -1.97 -23.73
CA THR A 49 1.20 -1.71 -22.60
C THR A 49 1.91 -0.84 -21.57
N MET A 50 1.18 0.10 -20.96
CA MET A 50 1.71 0.90 -19.86
C MET A 50 2.22 0.00 -18.74
N ARG A 51 3.46 0.21 -18.31
CA ARG A 51 4.05 -0.55 -17.21
C ARG A 51 3.43 -0.07 -15.91
N THR A 52 2.93 -0.98 -15.10
CA THR A 52 2.42 -0.67 -13.76
C THR A 52 3.13 -1.51 -12.70
N VAL A 53 3.28 -0.97 -11.50
CA VAL A 53 3.88 -1.66 -10.37
C VAL A 53 3.00 -1.43 -9.17
N ASN A 54 2.34 -2.48 -8.68
CA ASN A 54 1.31 -2.37 -7.65
C ASN A 54 1.43 -3.50 -6.62
N VAL A 55 0.98 -3.22 -5.41
CA VAL A 55 0.63 -4.22 -4.39
C VAL A 55 -0.87 -4.16 -4.12
N VAL A 56 -1.39 -5.20 -3.49
CA VAL A 56 -2.77 -5.26 -3.01
C VAL A 56 -2.72 -5.43 -1.49
N PRO A 57 -3.01 -4.38 -0.71
CA PRO A 57 -3.24 -4.52 0.72
C PRO A 57 -4.51 -5.32 0.98
N VAL A 58 -4.45 -6.23 1.95
CA VAL A 58 -5.56 -7.07 2.37
C VAL A 58 -5.77 -6.88 3.86
N ILE A 59 -7.03 -6.72 4.23
CA ILE A 59 -7.46 -6.43 5.57
C ILE A 59 -8.35 -7.56 6.07
N TYR A 60 -8.08 -7.99 7.30
CA TYR A 60 -8.92 -8.94 8.03
C TYR A 60 -9.53 -8.27 9.24
N ASP A 61 -10.85 -8.37 9.39
CA ASP A 61 -11.49 -7.93 10.63
C ASP A 61 -11.36 -9.00 11.74
N GLU A 62 -11.75 -8.64 12.96
CA GLU A 62 -11.76 -9.53 14.12
C GLU A 62 -12.76 -10.70 14.01
N GLU A 63 -13.68 -10.65 13.06
CA GLU A 63 -14.61 -11.76 12.77
C GLU A 63 -14.05 -12.75 11.74
N GLY A 64 -12.89 -12.45 11.15
CA GLY A 64 -12.23 -13.28 10.13
C GLY A 64 -12.67 -13.00 8.69
N ASN A 65 -13.42 -11.93 8.43
CA ASN A 65 -13.72 -11.53 7.04
C ASN A 65 -12.48 -10.92 6.39
N LYS A 66 -12.23 -11.26 5.12
CA LYS A 66 -11.11 -10.80 4.30
C LYS A 66 -11.59 -9.81 3.26
N ALA A 67 -10.93 -8.66 3.15
CA ALA A 67 -11.21 -7.65 2.13
C ALA A 67 -9.93 -7.14 1.45
N TYR A 68 -10.06 -6.73 0.18
CA TYR A 68 -8.95 -6.23 -0.64
C TYR A 68 -9.10 -4.73 -0.87
N LEU A 69 -8.04 -3.97 -0.61
CA LEU A 69 -7.98 -2.56 -0.96
C LEU A 69 -7.64 -2.37 -2.45
N GLY A 70 -7.98 -1.20 -2.99
CA GLY A 70 -7.64 -0.77 -4.36
C GLY A 70 -8.40 -1.53 -5.44
N ARG A 71 -9.56 -2.10 -5.10
CA ARG A 71 -10.42 -2.84 -6.03
C ARG A 71 -11.81 -2.22 -6.09
N LYS A 72 -12.55 -2.61 -7.12
CA LYS A 72 -13.97 -2.29 -7.19
C LYS A 72 -14.72 -3.00 -6.05
N VAL A 73 -15.51 -2.25 -5.31
CA VAL A 73 -16.44 -2.78 -4.30
C VAL A 73 -17.84 -2.38 -4.74
N GLU A 74 -18.65 -3.38 -5.09
CA GLU A 74 -19.95 -3.18 -5.74
C GLU A 74 -19.82 -2.28 -6.98
N SER A 75 -20.31 -1.04 -6.96
CA SER A 75 -20.20 -0.07 -8.07
C SER A 75 -19.10 0.98 -7.88
N VAL A 76 -18.40 0.99 -6.75
CA VAL A 76 -17.41 2.02 -6.40
C VAL A 76 -16.01 1.54 -6.79
N HIS A 77 -15.28 2.36 -7.54
CA HIS A 77 -13.89 2.10 -7.92
C HIS A 77 -12.95 2.83 -6.96
N HIS A 78 -11.90 2.13 -6.51
CA HIS A 78 -10.86 2.67 -5.65
C HIS A 78 -9.51 2.73 -6.37
N VAL A 79 -8.66 3.68 -5.96
CA VAL A 79 -7.31 3.86 -6.52
C VAL A 79 -6.43 2.67 -6.15
N THR A 80 -5.58 2.23 -7.07
CA THR A 80 -4.65 1.13 -6.84
C THR A 80 -3.47 1.57 -5.96
N TYR A 81 -2.84 0.62 -5.26
CA TYR A 81 -1.71 0.90 -4.39
C TYR A 81 -0.40 0.58 -5.12
N GLY A 82 0.20 1.57 -5.73
CA GLY A 82 1.42 1.39 -6.51
C GLY A 82 2.09 2.69 -6.94
N ILE A 83 3.09 2.56 -7.82
CA ILE A 83 3.84 3.71 -8.33
C ILE A 83 2.90 4.65 -9.09
N GLY A 84 2.97 5.95 -8.78
CA GLY A 84 2.16 7.00 -9.41
C GLY A 84 0.81 7.26 -8.75
N ALA A 85 0.45 6.49 -7.71
CA ALA A 85 -0.57 6.91 -6.75
C ALA A 85 0.10 7.77 -5.68
N ASP A 86 0.54 7.13 -4.61
CA ASP A 86 1.14 7.78 -3.45
C ASP A 86 2.65 7.51 -3.28
N LEU A 87 3.21 6.75 -4.22
CA LEU A 87 4.60 6.28 -4.22
C LEU A 87 5.28 6.71 -5.51
N THR A 88 6.41 7.39 -5.41
CA THR A 88 7.31 7.69 -6.53
C THR A 88 8.61 6.93 -6.33
N LEU A 89 9.04 6.21 -7.38
CA LEU A 89 10.31 5.49 -7.42
C LEU A 89 11.06 5.84 -8.71
N GLN A 90 12.26 6.38 -8.57
CA GLN A 90 13.13 6.70 -9.70
C GLN A 90 14.61 6.65 -9.28
N PHE A 91 15.50 6.90 -10.24
CA PHE A 91 16.92 7.10 -9.98
C PHE A 91 17.30 8.53 -10.36
N ASP A 92 18.18 9.14 -9.58
CA ASP A 92 18.81 10.41 -9.96
C ASP A 92 19.83 10.24 -11.10
N SER A 93 20.41 11.34 -11.56
CA SER A 93 21.43 11.34 -12.62
C SER A 93 22.73 10.58 -12.24
N PHE A 94 22.95 10.32 -10.96
CA PHE A 94 24.10 9.58 -10.43
C PHE A 94 23.77 8.10 -10.18
N GLY A 95 22.51 7.69 -10.35
CA GLY A 95 22.03 6.34 -10.12
C GLY A 95 21.71 6.04 -8.65
N ASN A 96 21.53 7.06 -7.80
CA ASN A 96 21.01 6.90 -6.45
C ASN A 96 19.49 6.74 -6.49
N GLU A 97 18.95 5.99 -5.54
CA GLU A 97 17.51 5.79 -5.39
C GLU A 97 16.84 7.11 -4.98
N ILE A 98 15.69 7.40 -5.59
CA ILE A 98 14.75 8.41 -5.14
C ILE A 98 13.45 7.68 -4.80
N ILE A 99 13.07 7.73 -3.52
CA ILE A 99 11.86 7.16 -2.98
C ILE A 99 11.09 8.27 -2.30
N GLU A 100 9.90 8.57 -2.81
CA GLU A 100 9.04 9.60 -2.25
C GLU A 100 7.67 9.02 -1.91
N LEU A 101 7.16 9.40 -0.74
CA LEU A 101 5.81 9.08 -0.29
C LEU A 101 4.99 10.35 -0.17
N VAL A 102 3.72 10.28 -0.54
CA VAL A 102 2.76 11.32 -0.18
C VAL A 102 2.51 11.23 1.33
N GLY A 103 2.80 12.30 2.07
CA GLY A 103 2.52 12.46 3.49
C GLY A 103 1.49 13.56 3.73
N GLN A 104 1.31 13.95 5.00
CA GLN A 104 0.31 14.96 5.39
C GLN A 104 0.65 16.36 4.84
N GLU A 105 1.93 16.74 4.85
CA GLU A 105 2.40 18.07 4.44
C GLU A 105 2.87 18.13 2.99
N GLY A 106 2.62 17.07 2.21
CA GLY A 106 3.03 16.96 0.81
C GLY A 106 3.93 15.75 0.57
N VAL A 107 4.75 15.84 -0.47
CA VAL A 107 5.65 14.75 -0.88
C VAL A 107 6.90 14.75 0.02
N ILE A 108 7.26 13.57 0.52
CA ILE A 108 8.36 13.37 1.47
C ILE A 108 9.37 12.42 0.87
N ASP A 109 10.60 12.90 0.71
CA ASP A 109 11.75 12.05 0.36
C ASP A 109 12.14 11.18 1.56
N VAL A 110 12.11 9.87 1.32
CA VAL A 110 12.45 8.81 2.27
C VAL A 110 13.57 7.89 1.74
N SER A 111 14.32 8.32 0.72
CA SER A 111 15.33 7.50 0.02
C SER A 111 16.44 6.97 0.93
N ASN A 112 16.73 7.66 2.03
CA ASN A 112 17.80 7.33 2.98
C ASN A 112 17.30 6.60 4.24
N TYR A 113 16.09 6.05 4.23
CA TYR A 113 15.49 5.41 5.40
C TYR A 113 15.19 3.95 5.14
N ASP A 114 15.70 3.05 6.00
CA ASP A 114 15.39 1.62 5.91
C ASP A 114 13.99 1.26 6.46
N GLU A 115 13.44 2.14 7.31
CA GLU A 115 12.11 2.02 7.94
C GLU A 115 11.35 3.35 7.82
N LEU A 116 10.01 3.29 7.79
CA LEU A 116 9.16 4.46 7.64
C LEU A 116 9.46 5.53 8.71
N PRO A 117 9.92 6.74 8.32
CA PRO A 117 10.18 7.79 9.28
C PRO A 117 8.88 8.44 9.77
N ASP A 118 8.89 8.94 11.02
CA ASP A 118 7.72 9.60 11.64
C ASP A 118 7.09 10.69 10.77
N LYS A 119 7.91 11.48 10.07
CA LYS A 119 7.45 12.54 9.16
C LYS A 119 6.56 12.00 8.03
N ALA A 120 6.77 10.75 7.62
CA ALA A 120 6.01 10.09 6.56
C ALA A 120 4.76 9.37 7.08
N ILE A 121 4.54 9.28 8.39
CA ILE A 121 3.30 8.72 8.94
C ILE A 121 2.13 9.68 8.61
N ARG A 122 1.06 9.12 8.04
CA ARG A 122 -0.15 9.89 7.72
C ARG A 122 -1.05 9.96 8.95
N LYS A 123 -1.59 11.15 9.23
CA LYS A 123 -2.70 11.32 10.18
C LYS A 123 -4.06 11.32 9.50
N GLU A 124 -4.09 11.65 8.21
CA GLU A 124 -5.27 11.67 7.36
C GLU A 124 -4.94 11.03 6.01
N ASP A 125 -5.86 10.23 5.49
CA ASP A 125 -5.72 9.59 4.17
C ASP A 125 -7.10 9.38 3.57
N LYS A 126 -7.54 10.35 2.77
CA LYS A 126 -8.88 10.32 2.18
C LYS A 126 -9.09 9.12 1.25
N GLY A 127 -8.06 8.74 0.48
CA GLY A 127 -8.16 7.63 -0.48
C GLY A 127 -8.36 6.30 0.23
N LEU A 128 -7.57 6.06 1.27
CA LEU A 128 -7.70 4.88 2.12
C LEU A 128 -9.00 4.91 2.91
N ASP A 129 -9.36 6.05 3.50
CA ASP A 129 -10.61 6.25 4.23
C ASP A 129 -11.83 5.90 3.36
N ASP A 130 -11.88 6.43 2.13
CA ASP A 130 -12.96 6.18 1.18
C ASP A 130 -13.06 4.68 0.83
N ASN A 131 -11.91 3.99 0.71
CA ASN A 131 -11.88 2.55 0.48
C ASN A 131 -12.40 1.76 1.69
N MET A 132 -11.92 2.05 2.89
CA MET A 132 -12.35 1.39 4.13
C MET A 132 -13.83 1.62 4.40
N ASN A 133 -14.30 2.85 4.27
CA ASN A 133 -15.71 3.21 4.44
C ASN A 133 -16.61 2.44 3.48
N THR A 134 -16.16 2.26 2.23
CA THR A 134 -16.91 1.46 1.24
C THR A 134 -16.98 -0.01 1.65
N LEU A 135 -15.87 -0.60 2.11
CA LEU A 135 -15.83 -1.99 2.57
C LEU A 135 -16.75 -2.22 3.78
N ILE A 136 -16.76 -1.29 4.75
CA ILE A 136 -17.63 -1.32 5.92
C ILE A 136 -19.09 -1.18 5.50
N LYS A 137 -19.41 -0.17 4.67
CA LYS A 137 -20.77 0.10 4.18
C LYS A 137 -21.39 -1.12 3.49
N TYR A 138 -20.60 -1.88 2.73
CA TYR A 138 -21.06 -3.06 2.01
C TYR A 138 -20.83 -4.38 2.77
N ASN A 139 -20.61 -4.32 4.09
CA ASN A 139 -20.41 -5.47 4.98
C ASN A 139 -19.31 -6.45 4.52
N LYS A 140 -18.29 -5.95 3.81
CA LYS A 140 -17.09 -6.75 3.48
C LYS A 140 -16.16 -6.85 4.69
N LEU A 141 -16.18 -5.82 5.53
CA LEU A 141 -15.60 -5.78 6.87
C LEU A 141 -16.72 -5.49 7.87
N LYS A 142 -16.71 -6.17 9.01
CA LYS A 142 -17.72 -6.06 10.07
C LYS A 142 -17.10 -5.59 11.37
N ASN A 143 -17.85 -4.82 12.13
CA ASN A 143 -17.43 -4.22 13.41
C ASN A 143 -16.13 -3.37 13.34
N VAL A 144 -15.68 -3.04 12.14
CA VAL A 144 -14.59 -2.11 11.89
C VAL A 144 -15.10 -0.68 11.97
N LYS A 145 -14.36 0.20 12.65
CA LYS A 145 -14.69 1.62 12.77
C LYS A 145 -13.43 2.48 12.76
N LYS A 146 -13.53 3.68 12.18
CA LYS A 146 -12.49 4.70 12.30
C LYS A 146 -12.43 5.17 13.76
N SER A 147 -11.26 5.06 14.38
CA SER A 147 -11.05 5.36 15.79
C SER A 147 -9.56 5.62 16.06
N SER A 148 -9.28 6.64 16.88
CA SER A 148 -7.92 6.92 17.37
C SER A 148 -7.38 5.89 18.37
N GLN A 149 -8.20 4.92 18.80
CA GLN A 149 -7.71 3.78 19.57
C GLN A 149 -6.97 2.77 18.67
N GLY A 150 -7.25 2.78 17.36
CA GLY A 150 -6.64 1.88 16.40
C GLY A 150 -6.87 0.40 16.71
N SER A 151 -5.95 -0.43 16.20
CA SER A 151 -5.85 -1.87 16.42
C SER A 151 -4.43 -2.22 16.89
N PRO A 152 -4.08 -1.96 18.17
CA PRO A 152 -2.70 -2.03 18.65
C PRO A 152 -2.08 -3.43 18.61
N LYS A 153 -2.91 -4.49 18.54
CA LYS A 153 -2.50 -5.91 18.53
C LYS A 153 -2.63 -6.57 17.16
N ILE A 154 -2.77 -5.78 16.10
CA ILE A 154 -2.91 -6.26 14.72
C ILE A 154 -1.66 -7.03 14.27
N ASP A 155 -1.86 -8.13 13.53
CA ASP A 155 -0.79 -8.84 12.83
C ASP A 155 -0.52 -8.19 11.46
N ILE A 156 0.73 -8.04 11.06
CA ILE A 156 1.10 -7.39 9.79
C ILE A 156 2.10 -8.27 9.04
N THR A 157 1.72 -8.69 7.84
CA THR A 157 2.58 -9.49 6.95
C THR A 157 2.98 -8.67 5.71
N TYR A 158 4.23 -8.22 5.70
CA TYR A 158 4.85 -7.53 4.56
C TYR A 158 5.27 -8.52 3.47
N ASN A 159 5.27 -8.09 2.19
CA ASN A 159 5.62 -8.99 1.09
C ASN A 159 6.33 -8.28 -0.08
N LEU A 160 7.66 -8.38 -0.06
CA LEU A 160 8.53 -7.77 -1.07
C LEU A 160 8.90 -8.73 -2.23
N GLU A 161 8.19 -9.85 -2.38
CA GLU A 161 8.35 -10.73 -3.54
C GLU A 161 7.92 -9.97 -4.81
N ILE A 162 8.73 -9.99 -5.87
CA ILE A 162 8.37 -9.36 -7.14
C ILE A 162 7.81 -10.43 -8.09
N LYS A 163 6.59 -10.22 -8.60
CA LYS A 163 5.96 -11.11 -9.59
C LYS A 163 5.58 -10.36 -10.86
N LYS A 164 5.75 -11.01 -12.00
CA LYS A 164 5.16 -10.52 -13.25
C LYS A 164 3.68 -10.89 -13.28
N GLY A 165 2.82 -9.95 -13.64
CA GLY A 165 1.40 -10.19 -13.89
C GLY A 165 0.50 -9.11 -13.33
N GLU A 166 -0.80 -9.31 -13.55
CA GLU A 166 -1.84 -8.36 -13.19
C GLU A 166 -2.23 -8.50 -11.71
N HIS A 167 -2.04 -7.43 -10.92
CA HIS A 167 -2.33 -7.43 -9.49
C HIS A 167 -3.80 -7.76 -9.13
N TRP A 168 -4.75 -7.44 -10.03
CA TRP A 168 -6.18 -7.71 -9.80
C TRP A 168 -6.55 -9.19 -9.92
N LYS A 169 -5.66 -10.06 -10.42
CA LYS A 169 -5.88 -11.53 -10.46
C LYS A 169 -5.51 -12.24 -9.15
N TRP A 170 -4.89 -11.56 -8.20
CA TRP A 170 -4.47 -12.15 -6.93
C TRP A 170 -5.65 -12.35 -5.95
N HIS A 171 -5.69 -13.47 -5.22
CA HIS A 171 -6.76 -13.88 -4.31
C HIS A 171 -6.20 -14.69 -3.13
#